data_AF-A0A2T6KNV2-F1
#
_entry.id   AF-A0A2T6KNV2-F1
#
_cell.length_a   1.000
_cell.length_b   1.000
_cell.length_c   1.000
_cell.angle_alpha   90.00
_cell.angle_beta   90.00
_cell.angle_gamma   90.00
#
_symmetry.space_group_name_H-M   'P 1'
#
loop_
_entity.id
_entity.type
_entity.pdbx_description
1 polymer ?
#
loop_
_entity_poly.entity_id
_entity_poly.type
_entity_poly.pdbx_seq_one_letter_code
_entity_poly.pdbx_strand_id
1 'polypeptide(L)'
;MMLFLDPKERKHTSRQKQIENSFLLINERVIAIEELRDYCNDCFEPLSYHEKYDTCYCEPCNVWKEEDCTDPTCEYCLKRPERPF
;
A
#
# COMPACT_ATOMS: atom_id res chain seq x y z
N MET A 1 -30.62 -28.78 49.14
CA MET A 1 -31.07 -27.72 48.22
C MET A 1 -29.82 -27.02 47.72
N MET A 2 -29.78 -26.76 46.40
CA MET A 2 -28.76 -26.15 45.52
C MET A 2 -27.72 -25.24 46.20
N LEU A 3 -26.48 -25.12 45.70
CA LEU A 3 -26.15 -24.36 44.49
C LEU A 3 -24.93 -24.96 43.76
N PHE A 4 -25.21 -25.64 42.65
CA PHE A 4 -24.22 -25.83 41.59
C PHE A 4 -23.95 -24.44 40.99
N LEU A 5 -22.72 -23.96 41.11
CA LEU A 5 -22.26 -22.82 40.33
C LEU A 5 -22.22 -23.28 38.88
N ASP A 6 -23.24 -22.94 38.09
CA ASP A 6 -23.13 -23.00 36.63
C ASP A 6 -21.95 -22.11 36.22
N PRO A 7 -20.86 -22.66 35.66
CA PRO A 7 -19.84 -21.85 35.04
C PRO A 7 -20.49 -21.33 33.76
N LYS A 8 -21.17 -20.18 33.85
CA LYS A 8 -21.54 -19.40 32.67
C LYS A 8 -20.24 -19.14 31.94
N GLU A 9 -20.03 -19.90 30.86
CA GLU A 9 -19.04 -19.70 29.81
C GLU A 9 -18.79 -18.20 29.65
N ARG A 10 -17.67 -17.71 30.20
CA ARG A 10 -17.25 -16.32 29.97
C ARG A 10 -16.90 -16.23 28.49
N LYS A 11 -17.88 -15.83 27.68
CA LYS A 11 -17.63 -15.41 26.30
C LYS A 11 -16.67 -14.23 26.36
N HIS A 12 -15.39 -14.52 26.16
CA HIS A 12 -14.37 -13.52 25.92
C HIS A 12 -14.70 -12.87 24.57
N THR A 13 -15.59 -11.87 24.58
CA THR A 13 -15.77 -10.98 23.43
C THR A 13 -14.52 -10.12 23.37
N SER A 14 -13.50 -10.58 22.64
CA SER A 14 -12.41 -9.69 22.24
C SER A 14 -13.02 -8.65 21.30
N ARG A 15 -13.37 -7.48 21.84
CA ARG A 15 -13.66 -6.33 21.00
C ARG A 15 -12.38 -6.02 20.24
N GLN A 16 -12.38 -6.29 18.94
CA GLN A 16 -11.31 -5.86 18.06
C GLN A 16 -11.28 -4.32 18.16
N LYS A 17 -10.14 -3.78 18.58
CA LYS A 17 -9.94 -2.33 18.60
C LYS A 17 -9.76 -1.89 17.16
N GLN A 18 -10.64 -1.01 16.68
CA GLN A 18 -10.47 -0.37 15.38
C GLN A 18 -9.50 0.79 15.55
N ILE A 19 -8.46 0.85 14.72
CA ILE A 19 -7.59 2.01 14.63
C ILE A 19 -8.24 2.93 13.60
N GLU A 20 -8.60 4.13 14.03
CA GLU A 20 -9.11 5.19 13.13
C GLU A 20 -7.97 6.17 12.84
N ASN A 21 -7.94 6.72 11.62
CA ASN A 21 -7.07 7.82 11.20
C ASN A 21 -5.56 7.52 11.27
N SER A 22 -5.11 6.46 10.59
CA SER A 22 -3.69 6.19 10.39
C SER A 22 -3.08 7.07 9.31
N PHE A 23 -1.89 7.63 9.56
CA PHE A 23 -1.10 8.42 8.63
C PHE A 23 0.38 8.10 8.78
N LEU A 24 1.17 8.43 7.75
CA LEU A 24 2.63 8.35 7.78
C LEU A 24 3.21 9.75 7.99
N LEU A 25 4.05 9.92 9.03
CA LEU A 25 4.84 11.12 9.23
C LEU A 25 6.28 10.84 8.79
N ILE A 26 6.75 11.51 7.75
CA ILE A 26 8.12 11.36 7.25
C ILE A 26 8.66 12.72 6.76
N ASN A 27 9.91 13.04 7.09
CA ASN A 27 10.57 14.29 6.68
C ASN A 27 9.69 15.55 6.91
N GLU A 28 9.04 15.63 8.08
CA GLU A 28 8.12 16.72 8.44
C GLU A 28 6.85 16.85 7.58
N ARG A 29 6.56 15.85 6.73
CA ARG A 29 5.34 15.73 5.93
C ARG A 29 4.42 14.67 6.50
N VAL A 30 3.11 14.92 6.47
CA VAL A 30 2.07 13.96 6.82
C VAL A 30 1.43 13.46 5.53
N ILE A 31 1.42 12.14 5.34
CA ILE A 31 0.81 11.47 4.19
C ILE A 31 -0.37 10.64 4.72
N ALA A 32 -1.56 10.88 4.18
CA ALA A 32 -2.73 10.09 4.53
C ALA A 32 -2.56 8.66 3.98
N ILE A 33 -3.06 7.65 4.70
CA ILE A 33 -2.85 6.26 4.28
C ILE A 33 -3.51 5.95 2.93
N GLU A 34 -4.58 6.67 2.59
CA GLU A 34 -5.29 6.58 1.32
C GLU A 34 -4.45 7.11 0.14
N GLU A 35 -3.54 8.04 0.41
CA GLU A 35 -2.68 8.68 -0.59
C GLU A 35 -1.36 7.92 -0.79
N LEU A 36 -1.01 7.01 0.13
CA LEU A 36 0.29 6.32 0.15
C LEU A 36 0.63 5.58 -1.17
N ARG A 37 -0.40 5.16 -1.91
CA ARG A 37 -0.33 4.55 -3.25
C ARG A 37 0.36 5.44 -4.28
N ASP A 38 0.26 6.75 -4.14
CA ASP A 38 0.77 7.74 -5.09
C ASP A 38 2.22 8.16 -4.75
N TYR A 39 2.84 7.48 -3.77
CA TYR A 39 4.22 7.71 -3.33
C TYR A 39 5.10 6.47 -3.56
N CYS A 40 6.41 6.70 -3.64
CA CYS A 40 7.40 5.64 -3.65
C CYS A 40 7.46 4.95 -2.27
N ASN A 41 7.61 3.63 -2.26
CA ASN A 41 7.70 2.86 -1.01
C ASN A 41 9.08 2.98 -0.33
N ASP A 42 10.10 3.37 -1.09
CA ASP A 42 11.49 3.43 -0.61
C ASP A 42 11.88 4.83 -0.15
N CYS A 43 11.61 5.85 -0.98
CA CYS A 43 12.00 7.23 -0.69
C CYS A 43 10.82 8.14 -0.27
N PHE A 44 9.57 7.67 -0.38
CA PHE A 44 8.36 8.43 -0.05
C PHE A 44 8.23 9.79 -0.75
N GLU A 45 8.83 9.94 -1.93
CA GLU A 45 8.52 11.06 -2.82
C GLU A 45 7.33 10.71 -3.72
N PRO A 46 6.55 11.72 -4.17
CA PRO A 46 5.45 11.51 -5.10
C PRO A 46 5.90 10.82 -6.39
N LEU A 47 5.06 9.96 -6.93
CA LEU A 47 5.32 9.29 -8.19
C LEU A 47 5.05 10.22 -9.38
N SER A 48 5.89 10.11 -10.41
CA SER A 48 5.70 10.75 -11.70
C SER A 48 5.07 9.78 -12.69
N TYR A 49 4.31 10.29 -13.65
CA TYR A 49 3.68 9.48 -14.69
C TYR A 49 4.49 9.51 -15.99
N HIS A 50 4.68 8.35 -16.63
CA HIS A 50 5.43 8.20 -17.87
C HIS A 50 4.50 7.94 -19.06
N GLU A 51 4.20 8.97 -19.85
CA GLU A 51 3.22 8.92 -20.95
C GLU A 51 3.47 7.79 -21.97
N LYS A 52 4.73 7.53 -22.34
CA LYS A 52 5.06 6.53 -23.37
C LYS A 52 4.74 5.09 -22.96
N TYR A 53 4.88 4.79 -21.68
CA TYR A 53 4.76 3.42 -21.15
C TYR A 53 3.53 3.25 -20.27
N ASP A 54 2.70 4.31 -20.18
CA ASP A 54 1.46 4.38 -19.42
C ASP A 54 1.62 3.83 -18.00
N THR A 55 2.65 4.32 -17.30
CA THR A 55 3.01 3.79 -15.98
C THR A 55 3.62 4.84 -15.07
N CYS A 56 3.42 4.67 -13.76
CA CYS A 56 4.03 5.51 -12.75
C CYS A 56 5.45 5.05 -12.39
N TYR A 57 6.32 5.99 -12.05
CA TYR A 57 7.69 5.73 -11.63
C TYR A 57 8.15 6.72 -10.56
N CYS A 58 9.18 6.32 -9.82
CA CYS A 58 9.86 7.20 -8.88
C CYS A 58 11.06 7.84 -9.56
N GLU A 59 11.08 9.17 -9.65
CA GLU A 59 12.23 9.92 -10.16
C GLU A 59 13.49 9.69 -9.29
N PRO A 60 13.50 9.97 -7.98
CA PRO A 60 14.71 9.77 -7.16
C PRO A 60 15.30 8.36 -7.20
N CYS A 61 14.45 7.33 -7.16
CA CYS A 61 14.89 5.93 -7.13
C CYS A 61 15.15 5.36 -8.52
N ASN A 62 14.64 5.99 -9.58
CA ASN A 62 14.69 5.49 -10.95
C ASN A 62 14.15 4.06 -11.08
N VAL A 63 12.95 3.84 -10.55
CA VAL A 63 12.26 2.55 -10.58
C VAL A 63 10.80 2.73 -11.00
N TRP A 64 10.30 1.78 -11.77
CA TRP A 64 8.87 1.67 -12.08
C TRP A 64 8.09 1.32 -10.82
N LYS A 65 6.91 1.92 -10.64
CA LYS A 65 6.00 1.56 -9.54
C LYS A 65 5.23 0.29 -9.86
N GLU A 66 4.84 0.13 -11.11
CA GLU A 66 3.95 -0.93 -11.56
C GLU A 66 4.75 -2.03 -12.26
N GLU A 67 4.35 -3.28 -12.00
CA GLU A 67 4.88 -4.44 -12.69
C GLU A 67 4.38 -4.51 -14.13
N ASP A 68 4.90 -5.46 -14.91
CA ASP A 68 4.36 -5.75 -16.24
C ASP A 68 2.93 -6.29 -16.11
N CYS A 69 2.09 -5.95 -17.08
CA CYS A 69 0.76 -6.52 -17.13
C CYS A 69 0.83 -8.04 -17.45
N THR A 70 -0.27 -8.75 -17.18
CA THR A 70 -0.34 -10.20 -17.45
C THR A 70 -0.39 -10.57 -18.94
N ASP A 71 -0.49 -9.59 -19.84
CA ASP A 71 -0.52 -9.82 -21.29
C ASP A 71 0.92 -9.84 -21.86
N PRO A 72 1.42 -11.02 -22.29
CA PRO A 72 2.77 -11.15 -22.84
C PRO A 72 2.95 -10.44 -24.19
N THR A 73 1.87 -9.99 -24.84
CA THR A 73 1.90 -9.30 -26.13
C THR A 73 1.76 -7.78 -26.03
N CYS A 74 1.67 -7.24 -24.81
CA CYS A 74 1.51 -5.81 -24.58
C CYS A 74 2.71 -5.01 -25.11
N GLU A 75 2.50 -4.18 -26.13
CA GLU A 75 3.58 -3.42 -26.75
C GLU A 75 4.24 -2.40 -25.81
N TYR A 76 3.50 -1.90 -24.82
CA TYR A 76 4.01 -0.96 -23.84
C TYR A 76 4.99 -1.63 -22.88
N CYS A 77 4.60 -2.80 -22.34
CA CYS A 77 5.45 -3.57 -21.43
C CYS A 77 6.66 -4.18 -22.15
N LEU A 78 6.48 -4.75 -23.34
CA LEU A 78 7.56 -5.36 -24.12
C LEU A 78 8.67 -4.37 -24.52
N LYS A 79 8.31 -3.10 -24.72
CA LYS A 79 9.25 -2.04 -25.09
C LYS A 79 9.70 -1.22 -23.88
N ARG A 80 9.24 -1.56 -22.67
CA ARG A 80 9.57 -0.84 -21.44
C ARG A 80 10.99 -1.22 -21.02
N PRO A 81 11.89 -0.23 -20.86
CA PRO A 81 13.23 -0.49 -20.36
C PRO A 81 13.17 -0.94 -18.90
N GLU A 82 14.24 -1.57 -18.42
CA GLU A 82 14.35 -1.99 -17.01
C GLU A 82 14.23 -0.80 -16.04
N ARG A 83 14.63 0.41 -16.47
CA ARG A 83 14.54 1.65 -15.68
C ARG A 83 14.00 2.82 -16.51
N PRO A 84 13.27 3.77 -15.87
CA PRO A 84 12.76 4.98 -16.51
C PRO A 84 13.80 5.84 -17.23
N PHE A 85 15.01 5.99 -16.68
CA PHE A 85 16.09 6.80 -17.27
C PHE A 85 17.50 6.33 -16.93
#